data_AF-A0A9Q3KNC2-F1
#
_entry.id   AF-A0A9Q3KNC2-F1
#
_cell.length_a   1.000
_cell.length_b   1.000
_cell.length_c   1.000
_cell.angle_alpha   90.00
_cell.angle_beta   90.00
_cell.angle_gamma   90.00
#
_symmetry.space_group_name_H-M   'P 1'
#
loop_
_entity.id
_entity.type
_entity.pdbx_description
1 polymer ?
#
loop_
_entity_poly.entity_id
_entity_poly.type
_entity_poly.pdbx_seq_one_letter_code
_entity_poly.pdbx_strand_id
1 'polypeptide(L)'
;MDLPPSSYHDSLEELWDEEKEPEEVENVLKVFPPAYHQYWNVFSKVKADKPPAHPSCDHHIELEQSLPPVGVIYSLSKQGSDTLRAYISENVEKV
;
A
#
# COMPACT_ATOMS: atom_id res chain seq x y z
N MET A 1 -27.07 -1.36 9.07
CA MET A 1 -26.64 -1.01 10.44
C MET A 1 -25.29 -0.37 10.29
N ASP A 2 -25.22 0.95 10.45
CA ASP A 2 -23.97 1.69 10.31
C ASP A 2 -23.09 1.42 11.53
N LEU A 3 -21.91 0.87 11.31
CA LEU A 3 -20.95 0.59 12.38
C LEU A 3 -20.39 1.90 12.94
N PRO A 4 -20.16 2.00 14.27
CA PRO A 4 -19.65 3.22 14.87
C PRO A 4 -18.20 3.50 14.40
N PRO A 5 -17.80 4.77 14.24
CA PRO A 5 -16.46 5.13 13.73
C PRO A 5 -15.29 4.53 14.53
N SER A 6 -15.53 4.20 15.80
CA SER A 6 -14.53 3.64 16.71
C SER A 6 -14.25 2.15 16.50
N SER A 7 -15.15 1.39 15.83
CA SER A 7 -14.92 -0.05 15.60
C SER A 7 -13.99 -0.32 14.41
N TYR A 8 -13.69 0.71 13.62
CA TYR A 8 -12.71 0.61 12.53
C TYR A 8 -11.27 0.60 13.04
N HIS A 9 -11.03 1.08 14.26
CA HIS A 9 -9.69 1.14 14.84
C HIS A 9 -9.23 -0.24 15.34
N ASP A 10 -10.09 -0.95 16.07
CA ASP A 10 -9.80 -2.29 16.62
C ASP A 10 -9.55 -3.33 15.51
N SER A 11 -10.37 -3.33 14.44
CA SER A 11 -10.23 -4.31 13.35
C SER A 11 -9.02 -4.07 12.44
N LEU A 12 -8.40 -2.88 12.49
CA LEU A 12 -7.19 -2.57 11.72
C LEU A 12 -5.92 -3.02 12.44
N GLU A 13 -5.93 -2.99 13.78
CA GLU A 13 -4.79 -3.44 14.60
C GLU A 13 -4.61 -4.96 14.54
N GLU A 14 -5.70 -5.72 14.51
CA GLU A 14 -5.67 -7.20 14.43
C GLU A 14 -5.09 -7.76 13.12
N LEU A 15 -5.04 -6.96 12.04
CA LEU A 15 -4.50 -7.37 10.73
C LEU A 15 -3.00 -7.06 10.56
N TRP A 16 -2.40 -6.29 11.46
CA TRP A 16 -1.00 -5.83 11.35
C TRP A 16 -0.07 -6.38 12.42
N ASP A 17 -0.55 -7.28 13.28
CA ASP A 17 0.25 -8.02 14.25
C ASP A 17 0.85 -9.30 13.62
N GLU A 18 1.84 -9.11 12.74
CA GLU A 18 2.79 -10.16 12.33
C GLU A 18 4.20 -9.84 12.85
N GLU A 19 4.92 -10.92 13.19
CA GLU A 19 6.14 -11.00 13.99
C GLU A 19 7.17 -9.88 13.78
N LYS A 20 7.67 -9.39 14.92
CA LYS A 20 8.50 -8.20 15.06
C LYS A 20 9.97 -8.57 14.88
N GLU A 21 10.62 -8.18 13.78
CA GLU A 21 12.08 -8.29 13.68
C GLU A 21 12.75 -7.14 14.47
N PRO A 22 13.49 -7.44 15.55
CA PRO A 22 13.98 -6.41 16.48
C PRO A 22 15.02 -5.46 15.87
N GLU A 23 15.75 -5.91 14.85
CA GLU A 23 16.84 -5.13 14.23
C GLU A 23 16.32 -3.95 13.39
N GLU A 24 15.16 -4.07 12.74
CA GLU A 24 14.56 -2.97 12.00
C GLU A 24 14.06 -1.86 12.94
N VAL A 25 13.48 -2.24 14.08
CA VAL A 25 12.92 -1.30 15.06
C VAL A 25 14.01 -0.36 15.60
N GLU A 26 15.17 -0.91 15.98
CA GLU A 26 16.26 -0.11 16.51
C GLU A 26 16.82 0.89 15.50
N ASN A 27 16.88 0.50 14.22
CA ASN A 27 17.37 1.37 13.15
C ASN A 27 16.41 2.51 12.85
N VAL A 28 15.10 2.24 12.84
CA VAL A 28 14.07 3.28 12.64
C VAL A 28 14.08 4.27 13.81
N LEU A 29 14.12 3.79 15.06
CA LEU A 29 14.08 4.66 16.25
C LEU A 29 15.30 5.58 16.38
N LYS A 30 16.47 5.19 15.85
CA LYS A 30 17.68 6.03 15.81
C LYS A 30 17.56 7.22 14.86
N VAL A 31 16.80 7.07 13.77
CA VAL A 31 16.63 8.12 12.74
C VAL A 31 15.38 8.97 13.01
N PHE A 32 14.37 8.40 13.67
CA PHE A 32 13.10 9.05 13.87
C PHE A 32 13.07 10.03 15.05
N PRO A 33 12.41 11.19 14.90
CA PRO A 33 12.11 12.05 16.04
C PRO A 33 11.28 11.32 17.10
N PRO A 34 11.52 11.54 18.40
CA PRO A 34 10.82 10.86 19.49
C PRO A 34 9.30 10.97 19.43
N ALA A 35 8.78 12.09 18.91
CA ALA A 35 7.33 12.34 18.77
C ALA A 35 6.62 11.32 17.87
N TYR A 36 7.34 10.63 17.00
CA TYR A 36 6.78 9.69 16.02
C TYR A 36 7.20 8.23 16.28
N HIS A 37 7.87 7.95 17.41
CA HIS A 37 8.27 6.58 17.77
C HIS A 37 7.07 5.63 17.90
N GLN A 38 5.88 6.15 18.23
CA GLN A 38 4.64 5.36 18.25
C GLN A 38 4.22 4.84 16.86
N TYR A 39 4.68 5.47 15.77
CA TYR A 39 4.36 5.10 14.39
C TYR A 39 5.51 4.36 13.68
N TRP A 40 6.48 3.83 14.42
CA TRP A 40 7.64 3.14 13.84
C TRP A 40 7.22 2.04 12.85
N ASN A 41 6.09 1.38 13.12
CA ASN A 41 5.53 0.28 12.34
C ASN A 41 5.11 0.70 10.92
N VAL A 42 4.73 1.96 10.72
CA VAL A 42 4.38 2.52 9.40
C VAL A 42 5.61 2.59 8.48
N PHE A 43 6.82 2.60 9.04
CA PHE A 43 8.08 2.72 8.31
C PHE A 43 8.81 1.38 8.15
N SER A 44 8.19 0.26 8.51
CA SER A 44 8.78 -1.06 8.24
C SER A 44 8.79 -1.31 6.73
N LYS A 45 9.97 -1.63 6.19
CA LYS A 45 10.13 -1.95 4.78
C LYS A 45 9.38 -3.22 4.41
N VAL A 46 9.44 -4.22 5.28
CA VAL A 46 8.74 -5.49 5.11
C VAL A 46 7.22 -5.30 5.01
N LYS A 47 6.65 -4.42 5.85
CA LYS A 47 5.22 -4.09 5.78
C LYS A 47 4.86 -3.26 4.56
N ALA A 48 5.74 -2.33 4.16
CA ALA A 48 5.53 -1.49 2.98
C ALA A 48 5.55 -2.26 1.66
N ASP A 49 6.27 -3.38 1.60
CA ASP A 49 6.34 -4.24 0.42
C ASP A 49 5.07 -5.11 0.24
N LYS A 50 4.25 -5.28 1.28
CA LYS A 50 2.96 -6.00 1.20
C LYS A 50 1.85 -5.03 0.79
N PRO A 51 1.00 -5.39 -0.19
CA PRO A 51 -0.17 -4.57 -0.49
C PRO A 51 -1.11 -4.50 0.71
N PRO A 52 -1.82 -3.38 0.92
CA PRO A 52 -2.82 -3.29 1.97
C PRO A 52 -3.92 -4.33 1.75
N ALA A 53 -4.50 -4.81 2.85
CA ALA A 53 -5.63 -5.72 2.80
C ALA A 53 -6.78 -5.10 1.98
N HIS A 54 -7.52 -5.94 1.25
CA HIS A 54 -8.65 -5.50 0.44
C HIS A 54 -9.66 -4.77 1.34
N PRO A 55 -10.02 -3.51 1.04
CA PRO A 55 -10.99 -2.78 1.84
C PRO A 55 -12.37 -3.44 1.73
N SER A 56 -13.23 -3.19 2.73
CA SER A 56 -14.61 -3.71 2.75
C SER A 56 -15.53 -3.02 1.74
N CYS A 57 -15.09 -1.88 1.19
CA CYS A 57 -15.78 -1.15 0.14
C CYS A 57 -14.80 -0.71 -0.94
N ASP A 58 -15.24 -0.83 -2.19
CA ASP A 58 -14.49 -0.33 -3.34
C ASP A 58 -14.71 1.18 -3.49
N HIS A 59 -13.69 1.87 -3.99
CA HIS A 59 -13.81 3.29 -4.30
C HIS A 59 -14.72 3.48 -5.53
N HIS A 60 -15.83 4.19 -5.36
CA HIS A 60 -16.74 4.49 -6.46
C HIS A 60 -16.21 5.68 -7.27
N ILE A 61 -16.06 5.48 -8.59
CA ILE A 61 -15.69 6.54 -9.52
C ILE A 61 -16.97 7.05 -10.19
N GLU A 62 -17.39 8.26 -9.83
CA GLU A 62 -18.52 8.95 -10.46
C GLU A 62 -18.10 9.46 -11.85
N LEU A 63 -18.82 9.08 -12.90
CA LEU A 63 -18.56 9.53 -14.27
C LEU A 63 -19.49 10.71 -14.61
N GLU A 64 -18.93 11.84 -15.02
CA GLU A 64 -19.70 13.01 -15.46
C GLU A 64 -20.39 12.79 -16.83
N GLN A 65 -19.85 11.89 -17.65
CA GLN A 65 -20.29 11.60 -19.03
C GLN A 65 -20.28 10.08 -19.27
N SER A 66 -20.70 9.63 -20.47
CA SER A 66 -20.52 8.22 -20.86
C SER A 66 -19.04 7.81 -20.87
N LEU A 67 -18.78 6.49 -21.01
CA LEU A 67 -17.44 5.88 -21.06
C LEU A 67 -16.38 6.76 -21.76
N PRO A 68 -15.18 6.93 -21.15
CA PRO A 68 -14.12 7.71 -21.76
C PRO A 68 -13.67 7.09 -23.10
N PRO A 69 -13.20 7.89 -24.06
CA PRO A 69 -12.72 7.37 -25.34
C PRO A 69 -11.49 6.48 -25.12
N VAL A 70 -11.46 5.35 -25.81
CA VAL A 70 -10.30 4.44 -25.79
C VAL A 70 -9.14 5.12 -26.54
N GLY A 71 -8.10 5.50 -25.80
CA GLY A 71 -6.89 6.10 -26.34
C GLY A 71 -5.92 5.07 -26.94
N VAL A 72 -5.06 5.52 -27.84
CA VAL A 72 -3.92 4.72 -28.31
C VAL A 72 -2.83 4.70 -27.24
N ILE A 73 -2.18 3.54 -27.07
CA ILE A 73 -1.00 3.42 -26.21
C ILE A 73 0.21 3.86 -27.01
N TYR A 74 0.91 4.88 -26.55
CA TYR A 74 2.16 5.31 -27.17
C TYR A 74 3.25 4.25 -27.03
N SER A 75 4.04 4.03 -28.08
CA SER A 75 5.15 3.10 -28.03
C SER A 75 6.22 3.59 -27.07
N LEU A 76 6.64 2.72 -26.15
CA LEU A 76 7.80 2.94 -25.30
C LEU A 76 9.07 2.50 -26.03
N SER A 77 10.21 3.03 -25.61
CA SER A 77 11.50 2.47 -26.01
C SER A 77 11.63 1.03 -25.53
N LYS A 78 12.54 0.26 -26.13
CA LYS A 78 12.83 -1.12 -25.68
C LYS A 78 13.16 -1.16 -24.19
N GLN A 79 14.07 -0.29 -23.76
CA GLN A 79 14.45 -0.17 -22.35
C GLN A 79 13.26 0.15 -21.45
N GLY A 80 12.41 1.10 -21.83
CA GLY A 80 11.23 1.47 -21.05
C GLY A 80 10.22 0.32 -20.94
N SER A 81 10.04 -0.44 -22.01
CA SER A 81 9.17 -1.62 -22.01
C SER A 81 9.72 -2.74 -21.12
N ASP A 82 11.03 -2.99 -21.17
CA ASP A 82 11.69 -4.03 -20.37
C ASP A 82 11.61 -3.68 -18.87
N THR A 83 11.89 -2.41 -18.51
CA THR A 83 11.75 -1.91 -17.14
C THR A 83 10.30 -1.98 -16.65
N LEU A 84 9.34 -1.56 -17.49
CA LEU A 84 7.91 -1.62 -17.13
C LEU A 84 7.46 -3.06 -16.89
N ARG A 85 7.88 -4.01 -17.73
CA ARG A 85 7.54 -5.43 -17.57
C ARG A 85 8.11 -5.99 -16.27
N ALA A 86 9.38 -5.71 -15.98
CA ALA A 86 10.00 -6.15 -14.73
C ALA A 86 9.24 -5.62 -13.50
N TYR A 87 8.92 -4.33 -13.50
CA TYR A 87 8.17 -3.70 -12.40
C TYR A 87 6.77 -4.31 -12.22
N ILE A 88 6.04 -4.52 -13.32
CA ILE A 88 4.70 -5.12 -13.25
C ILE A 88 4.78 -6.55 -12.73
N SER A 89 5.68 -7.37 -13.27
CA SER A 89 5.88 -8.76 -12.82
C SER A 89 6.20 -8.82 -11.33
N GLU A 90 7.14 -7.99 -10.86
CA GLU A 90 7.54 -7.94 -9.46
C GLU A 90 6.37 -7.58 -8.53
N ASN A 91 5.48 -6.67 -8.93
CA ASN A 91 4.42 -6.18 -8.05
C ASN A 91 3.10 -6.95 -8.17
N VAL A 92 2.84 -7.64 -9.28
CA VAL A 92 1.68 -8.55 -9.41
C VAL A 92 1.86 -9.80 -8.55
N GLU A 93 3.10 -10.29 -8.43
CA GLU A 93 3.41 -11.45 -7.57
C GLU A 93 3.27 -11.14 -6.06
N LYS A 94 3.23 -9.85 -5.68
CA LYS A 94 3.06 -9.41 -4.29
C LYS A 94 1.59 -9.38 -3.84
N VAL A 95 0.63 -9.56 -4.77
CA VAL A 95 -0.83 -9.54 -4.52
C VAL A 95 -1.32 -10.86 -3.94
#